data_AF-A0A9Q0WI28-F1
#
_entry.id   AF-A0A9Q0WI28-F1
#
_cell.length_a   1.000
_cell.length_b   1.000
_cell.length_c   1.000
_cell.angle_alpha   90.00
_cell.angle_beta   90.00
_cell.angle_gamma   90.00
#
_symmetry.space_group_name_H-M   'P 1'
#
loop_
_entity.id
_entity.type
_entity.pdbx_description
1 polymer ?
#
loop_
_entity_poly.entity_id
_entity_poly.type
_entity_poly.pdbx_seq_one_letter_code
_entity_poly.pdbx_strand_id
1 'polypeptide(L)'
;MSGKSNMCQVLGLERRGVMHSDQGTRFSIKGKPVYHYCAVSSFSEYTVLQVWEQLGMLLIYLKGSTVVIFGLGTVGLSVAQGAKIRGASQIIGVDTNPEKRDKAKDFGITEFINPNDCNEPIQQVIKRITDGGADYSFECVGDTGMITTALQSCCDGWGLTVTLGVPKVKPEVSAHYGLFLSGRTLKGSLFGGWKPKSDLPSLVDMYMNKEIKIDEFITHNLPFEEINKAFELMREGKCLRCVIHMPK
;
A
#
# COMPACT_ATOMS: atom_id res chain seq x y z
N MET A 1 -0.80 21.95 13.06
CA MET A 1 -0.63 20.50 12.80
C MET A 1 0.84 20.14 12.81
N SER A 2 1.19 18.92 13.21
CA SER A 2 2.60 18.48 13.25
C SER A 2 3.16 18.30 11.83
N GLY A 3 4.31 18.92 11.55
CA GLY A 3 5.07 18.66 10.32
C GLY A 3 5.64 17.24 10.23
N LYS A 4 5.53 16.43 11.30
CA LYS A 4 6.13 15.09 11.40
C LYS A 4 5.17 13.93 11.08
N SER A 5 3.85 14.15 10.98
CA SER A 5 2.89 13.04 10.82
C SER A 5 1.63 13.43 10.06
N ASN A 6 1.13 12.56 9.18
CA ASN A 6 -0.14 12.70 8.46
C ASN A 6 -1.38 12.29 9.24
N MET A 7 -1.21 11.82 10.48
CA MET A 7 -2.33 11.47 11.33
C MET A 7 -3.02 12.72 11.89
N CYS A 8 -4.20 13.02 11.36
CA CYS A 8 -5.08 14.01 11.93
C CYS A 8 -5.72 13.45 13.21
N GLN A 9 -5.46 14.06 14.37
CA GLN A 9 -6.02 13.62 15.65
C GLN A 9 -7.54 13.82 15.74
N VAL A 10 -8.11 14.72 14.91
CA VAL A 10 -9.54 15.05 14.93
C VAL A 10 -10.34 14.04 14.13
N LEU A 11 -9.90 13.72 12.90
CA LEU A 11 -10.61 12.78 12.01
C LEU A 11 -10.14 11.34 12.19
N GLY A 12 -8.85 11.14 12.52
CA GLY A 12 -8.24 9.82 12.60
C GLY A 12 -8.51 8.95 11.37
N LEU A 13 -8.52 7.63 11.59
CA LEU A 13 -9.25 6.73 10.71
C LEU A 13 -10.68 6.65 11.26
N GLU A 14 -11.67 7.21 10.57
CA GLU A 14 -13.07 7.09 10.97
C GLU A 14 -13.52 5.62 10.86
N ARG A 15 -13.90 5.03 11.99
CA ARG A 15 -14.19 3.59 12.15
C ARG A 15 -15.58 3.29 12.71
N ARG A 16 -16.32 4.32 13.13
CA ARG A 16 -17.66 4.20 13.73
C ARG A 16 -18.78 4.33 12.69
N GLY A 17 -18.45 4.82 11.50
CA GLY A 17 -19.39 4.92 10.37
C GLY A 17 -20.39 6.06 10.52
N VAL A 18 -20.02 7.10 11.28
CA VAL A 18 -20.86 8.26 11.57
C VAL A 18 -20.13 9.57 11.30
N MET A 19 -20.88 10.66 11.17
CA MET A 19 -20.32 11.99 10.97
C MET A 19 -19.76 12.54 12.29
N HIS A 20 -18.62 13.21 12.24
CA HIS A 20 -18.01 13.80 13.45
C HIS A 20 -18.89 14.91 14.05
N SER A 21 -19.62 15.64 13.23
CA SER A 21 -20.42 16.80 13.64
C SER A 21 -21.54 16.47 14.63
N ASP A 22 -22.20 15.31 14.46
CA ASP A 22 -23.41 14.96 15.22
C ASP A 22 -23.46 13.48 15.61
N GLN A 23 -22.42 12.70 15.31
CA GLN A 23 -22.37 11.25 15.54
C GLN A 23 -23.52 10.48 14.86
N GLY A 24 -24.13 11.06 13.82
CA GLY A 24 -25.20 10.45 13.03
C GLY A 24 -24.74 9.98 11.65
N THR A 25 -25.54 9.16 10.98
CA THR A 25 -25.33 8.83 9.56
C THR A 25 -26.05 9.83 8.64
N ARG A 26 -25.73 9.78 7.34
CA ARG A 26 -26.44 10.51 6.27
C ARG A 26 -27.18 9.58 5.33
N PHE A 27 -27.05 8.28 5.51
CA PHE A 27 -27.73 7.27 4.70
C PHE A 27 -28.81 6.56 5.51
N SER A 28 -29.96 6.33 4.88
CA SER A 28 -31.01 5.50 5.47
C SER A 28 -31.77 4.77 4.38
N ILE A 29 -32.30 3.58 4.73
CA ILE A 29 -33.21 2.81 3.88
C ILE A 29 -34.48 2.60 4.68
N LYS A 30 -35.61 3.14 4.19
CA LYS A 30 -36.92 3.04 4.84
C LYS A 30 -36.86 3.46 6.32
N GLY A 31 -36.18 4.58 6.61
CA GLY A 31 -35.99 5.12 7.96
C GLY A 31 -34.98 4.38 8.84
N LYS A 32 -34.39 3.26 8.37
CA LYS A 32 -33.33 2.56 9.11
C LYS A 32 -31.96 3.12 8.71
N PRO A 33 -31.06 3.40 9.66
CA PRO A 33 -29.75 3.96 9.37
C PRO A 33 -28.89 2.97 8.58
N VAL A 34 -28.15 3.49 7.59
CA VAL A 34 -27.06 2.79 6.89
C VAL A 34 -25.78 3.53 7.25
N TYR A 35 -24.75 2.82 7.72
CA TYR A 35 -23.53 3.46 8.19
C TYR A 35 -22.60 3.86 7.06
N HIS A 36 -21.84 4.93 7.28
CA HIS A 36 -20.74 5.31 6.41
C HIS A 36 -19.60 4.29 6.48
N TYR A 37 -18.80 4.24 5.42
CA TYR A 37 -17.56 3.46 5.40
C TYR A 37 -16.36 4.35 5.06
N CYS A 38 -15.35 4.31 5.93
CA CYS A 38 -14.11 5.09 5.83
C CYS A 38 -14.30 6.60 5.57
N ALA A 39 -15.41 7.18 6.05
CA ALA A 39 -15.79 8.57 5.82
C ALA A 39 -15.94 9.01 4.34
N VAL A 40 -16.01 8.05 3.41
CA VAL A 40 -16.17 8.32 1.97
C VAL A 40 -17.47 7.70 1.44
N SER A 41 -17.73 6.43 1.71
CA SER A 41 -18.95 5.72 1.25
C SER A 41 -19.21 5.88 -0.26
N SER A 42 -18.19 5.71 -1.09
CA SER A 42 -18.21 6.00 -2.54
C SER A 42 -18.98 5.00 -3.40
N PHE A 43 -19.54 3.94 -2.83
CA PHE A 43 -20.45 3.02 -3.54
C PHE A 43 -21.90 3.51 -3.44
N SER A 44 -22.08 4.76 -3.89
CA SER A 44 -23.35 5.48 -3.94
C SER A 44 -23.19 6.63 -4.93
N GLU A 45 -24.24 6.96 -5.69
CA GLU A 45 -24.23 8.09 -6.64
C GLU A 45 -23.94 9.41 -5.94
N TYR A 46 -24.40 9.55 -4.70
CA TYR A 46 -24.16 10.70 -3.84
C TYR A 46 -23.59 10.25 -2.51
N THR A 47 -22.65 11.03 -1.96
CA THR A 47 -22.12 10.84 -0.62
C THR A 47 -21.91 12.17 0.09
N VAL A 48 -21.77 12.14 1.41
CA VAL A 48 -21.52 13.31 2.24
C VAL A 48 -20.16 13.14 2.92
N LEU A 49 -19.26 14.06 2.64
CA LEU A 49 -17.88 14.04 3.14
C LEU A 49 -17.64 15.06 4.24
N GLN A 50 -16.56 14.85 4.99
CA GLN A 50 -16.02 15.84 5.93
C GLN A 50 -14.82 16.54 5.29
N VAL A 51 -14.73 17.86 5.41
CA VAL A 51 -13.69 18.68 4.74
C VAL A 51 -12.83 19.43 5.76
N TRP A 52 -11.52 19.11 5.86
CA TRP A 52 -10.57 19.80 6.75
C TRP A 52 -9.10 19.71 6.27
N GLU A 53 -8.19 20.46 6.90
CA GLU A 53 -6.77 20.59 6.53
C GLU A 53 -5.83 19.58 7.19
N GLN A 54 -4.83 19.11 6.43
CA GLN A 54 -3.74 18.20 6.83
C GLN A 54 -2.43 18.59 6.06
N LEU A 55 -1.24 18.67 6.70
CA LEU A 55 0.07 19.12 6.06
C LEU A 55 1.41 18.28 6.18
N GLY A 56 1.89 17.47 5.19
CA GLY A 56 3.22 16.76 5.19
C GLY A 56 3.32 15.30 4.63
N MET A 57 4.56 14.78 4.48
CA MET A 57 4.95 13.68 3.57
C MET A 57 6.04 12.73 4.15
N LEU A 58 6.12 11.45 3.72
CA LEU A 58 7.26 10.55 3.99
C LEU A 58 8.30 10.63 2.85
N LEU A 59 9.53 10.99 3.19
CA LEU A 59 10.65 11.07 2.25
C LEU A 59 11.65 9.94 2.52
N ILE A 60 11.97 9.15 1.48
CA ILE A 60 13.03 8.13 1.50
C ILE A 60 13.93 8.40 0.30
N TYR A 61 15.25 8.40 0.53
CA TYR A 61 16.26 8.52 -0.52
C TYR A 61 16.66 7.12 -0.99
N LEU A 62 16.42 6.78 -2.27
CA LEU A 62 16.60 5.42 -2.80
C LEU A 62 17.64 5.35 -3.93
N LYS A 63 18.42 6.41 -4.16
CA LYS A 63 19.37 6.43 -5.28
C LYS A 63 20.43 5.36 -5.10
N GLY A 64 20.51 4.41 -6.03
CA GLY A 64 21.46 3.30 -6.01
C GLY A 64 21.12 2.18 -5.02
N SER A 65 20.02 2.29 -4.26
CA SER A 65 19.66 1.31 -3.24
C SER A 65 19.00 0.06 -3.81
N THR A 66 19.12 -1.05 -3.09
CA THR A 66 18.37 -2.28 -3.32
C THR A 66 17.07 -2.26 -2.53
N VAL A 67 15.95 -2.50 -3.22
CA VAL A 67 14.60 -2.48 -2.64
C VAL A 67 13.96 -3.84 -2.84
N VAL A 68 13.36 -4.40 -1.78
CA VAL A 68 12.51 -5.60 -1.86
C VAL A 68 11.07 -5.29 -1.48
N ILE A 69 10.12 -5.84 -2.23
CA ILE A 69 8.69 -5.55 -2.08
C ILE A 69 7.92 -6.86 -1.95
N PHE A 70 7.31 -7.09 -0.79
CA PHE A 70 6.47 -8.26 -0.52
C PHE A 70 5.01 -7.94 -0.83
N GLY A 71 4.45 -8.64 -1.82
CA GLY A 71 3.10 -8.44 -2.32
C GLY A 71 3.04 -7.43 -3.47
N LEU A 72 2.76 -7.93 -4.68
CA LEU A 72 2.70 -7.17 -5.93
C LEU A 72 1.25 -6.85 -6.35
N GLY A 73 0.41 -6.49 -5.37
CA GLY A 73 -0.85 -5.81 -5.64
C GLY A 73 -0.62 -4.33 -5.96
N THR A 74 -1.69 -3.54 -6.08
CA THR A 74 -1.57 -2.10 -6.40
C THR A 74 -0.64 -1.33 -5.46
N VAL A 75 -0.66 -1.62 -4.15
CA VAL A 75 0.25 -0.94 -3.19
C VAL A 75 1.72 -1.27 -3.50
N GLY A 76 2.06 -2.55 -3.65
CA GLY A 76 3.43 -2.94 -3.97
C GLY A 76 3.91 -2.44 -5.33
N LEU A 77 3.03 -2.41 -6.33
CA LEU A 77 3.34 -1.84 -7.64
C LEU A 77 3.51 -0.30 -7.58
N SER A 78 2.76 0.40 -6.72
CA SER A 78 3.02 1.83 -6.43
C SER A 78 4.38 2.03 -5.74
N VAL A 79 4.77 1.14 -4.83
CA VAL A 79 6.11 1.15 -4.22
C VAL A 79 7.19 0.94 -5.27
N ALA A 80 7.02 -0.03 -6.18
CA ALA A 80 7.98 -0.30 -7.25
C ALA A 80 8.18 0.93 -8.15
N GLN A 81 7.07 1.57 -8.54
CA GLN A 81 7.12 2.81 -9.32
C GLN A 81 7.85 3.92 -8.55
N GLY A 82 7.51 4.13 -7.28
CA GLY A 82 8.18 5.11 -6.43
C GLY A 82 9.67 4.84 -6.29
N ALA A 83 10.06 3.58 -6.10
CA ALA A 83 11.46 3.16 -6.00
C ALA A 83 12.23 3.43 -7.29
N LYS A 84 11.64 3.13 -8.45
CA LYS A 84 12.21 3.43 -9.76
C LYS A 84 12.40 4.94 -9.96
N ILE A 85 11.38 5.74 -9.68
CA ILE A 85 11.46 7.22 -9.81
C ILE A 85 12.54 7.81 -8.90
N ARG A 86 12.74 7.21 -7.72
CA ARG A 86 13.78 7.62 -6.76
C ARG A 86 15.17 7.04 -7.05
N GLY A 87 15.32 6.28 -8.14
CA GLY A 87 16.60 5.80 -8.64
C GLY A 87 17.16 4.56 -7.96
N ALA A 88 16.30 3.69 -7.40
CA ALA A 88 16.73 2.37 -6.93
C ALA A 88 17.39 1.57 -8.07
N SER A 89 18.46 0.86 -7.75
CA SER A 89 19.28 0.10 -8.71
C SER A 89 18.72 -1.30 -8.97
N GLN A 90 18.26 -1.96 -7.91
CA GLN A 90 17.65 -3.28 -7.94
C GLN A 90 16.32 -3.22 -7.19
N ILE A 91 15.24 -3.67 -7.83
CA ILE A 91 13.89 -3.69 -7.26
C ILE A 91 13.34 -5.11 -7.38
N ILE A 92 13.35 -5.83 -6.25
CA ILE A 92 12.99 -7.24 -6.15
C ILE A 92 11.52 -7.34 -5.72
N GLY A 93 10.68 -7.92 -6.56
CA GLY A 93 9.28 -8.19 -6.25
C GLY A 93 9.09 -9.63 -5.78
N VAL A 94 8.42 -9.80 -4.63
CA VAL A 94 8.10 -11.10 -4.05
C VAL A 94 6.58 -11.29 -4.01
N ASP A 95 6.07 -12.28 -4.74
CA ASP A 95 4.64 -12.63 -4.72
C ASP A 95 4.45 -14.13 -5.00
N THR A 96 3.41 -14.72 -4.44
CA THR A 96 3.08 -16.14 -4.65
C THR A 96 2.32 -16.39 -5.95
N ASN A 97 1.72 -15.35 -6.55
CA ASN A 97 1.06 -15.45 -7.84
C ASN A 97 2.05 -15.15 -8.99
N PRO A 98 2.45 -16.15 -9.78
CA PRO A 98 3.40 -15.95 -10.88
C PRO A 98 2.83 -15.10 -12.02
N GLU A 99 1.50 -15.00 -12.17
CA GLU A 99 0.86 -14.18 -13.22
C GLU A 99 1.15 -12.68 -13.06
N LYS A 100 1.53 -12.25 -11.85
CA LYS A 100 1.90 -10.84 -11.60
C LYS A 100 3.28 -10.46 -12.13
N ARG A 101 4.12 -11.45 -12.45
CA ARG A 101 5.54 -11.24 -12.83
C ARG A 101 5.71 -10.25 -13.97
N ASP A 102 5.02 -10.49 -15.08
CA ASP A 102 5.23 -9.69 -16.28
C ASP A 102 4.69 -8.29 -16.12
N LYS A 103 3.51 -8.15 -15.50
CA LYS A 103 2.94 -6.83 -15.23
C LYS A 103 3.80 -6.02 -14.27
N ALA A 104 4.46 -6.66 -13.31
CA ALA A 104 5.28 -5.96 -12.34
C ALA A 104 6.52 -5.28 -12.95
N LYS A 105 7.05 -5.80 -14.07
CA LYS A 105 8.15 -5.19 -14.82
C LYS A 105 7.80 -3.78 -15.31
N ASP A 106 6.54 -3.57 -15.72
CA ASP A 106 6.05 -2.26 -16.18
C ASP A 106 6.19 -1.16 -15.12
N PHE A 107 6.18 -1.55 -13.84
CA PHE A 107 6.27 -0.65 -12.69
C PHE A 107 7.68 -0.55 -12.11
N GLY A 108 8.67 -1.22 -12.72
CA GLY A 108 10.07 -1.10 -12.33
C GLY A 108 10.65 -2.28 -11.57
N ILE A 109 9.88 -3.35 -11.33
CA ILE A 109 10.46 -4.59 -10.78
C ILE A 109 11.54 -5.10 -11.75
N THR A 110 12.77 -5.25 -11.26
CA THR A 110 13.91 -5.76 -12.00
C THR A 110 14.05 -7.28 -11.85
N GLU A 111 13.59 -7.83 -10.73
CA GLU A 111 13.68 -9.24 -10.41
C GLU A 111 12.40 -9.70 -9.70
N PHE A 112 11.86 -10.85 -10.10
CA PHE A 112 10.67 -11.43 -9.49
C PHE A 112 11.02 -12.76 -8.85
N ILE A 113 10.58 -12.96 -7.61
CA ILE A 113 10.78 -14.20 -6.87
C ILE A 113 9.43 -14.68 -6.36
N ASN A 114 9.12 -15.93 -6.67
CA ASN A 114 8.02 -16.64 -6.04
C ASN A 114 8.58 -17.50 -4.90
N PRO A 115 8.20 -17.25 -3.63
CA PRO A 115 8.68 -18.03 -2.50
C PRO A 115 8.41 -19.54 -2.63
N ASN A 116 7.36 -19.94 -3.34
CA ASN A 116 7.00 -21.34 -3.53
C ASN A 116 7.98 -22.09 -4.44
N ASP A 117 8.78 -21.37 -5.24
CA ASP A 117 9.79 -21.93 -6.13
C ASP A 117 11.18 -22.01 -5.46
N CYS A 118 11.26 -21.64 -4.17
CA CYS A 118 12.50 -21.61 -3.40
C CYS A 118 12.62 -22.81 -2.44
N ASN A 119 13.81 -23.41 -2.35
CA ASN A 119 14.10 -24.51 -1.42
C ASN A 119 14.53 -24.04 -0.02
N GLU A 120 14.57 -22.73 0.21
CA GLU A 120 15.02 -22.10 1.44
C GLU A 120 14.11 -20.91 1.78
N PRO A 121 14.13 -20.40 3.03
CA PRO A 121 13.35 -19.24 3.40
C PRO A 121 13.69 -18.02 2.54
N ILE A 122 12.67 -17.31 2.06
CA ILE A 122 12.80 -16.21 1.08
C ILE A 122 13.78 -15.11 1.51
N GLN A 123 13.86 -14.82 2.81
CA GLN A 123 14.80 -13.86 3.37
C GLN A 123 16.27 -14.27 3.16
N GLN A 124 16.58 -15.57 3.14
CA GLN A 124 17.93 -16.06 2.86
C GLN A 124 18.27 -15.96 1.37
N VAL A 125 17.30 -16.25 0.50
CA VAL A 125 17.42 -16.02 -0.94
C VAL A 125 17.75 -14.55 -1.20
N ILE A 126 16.98 -13.64 -0.61
CA ILE A 126 17.18 -12.19 -0.74
C ILE A 126 18.56 -11.80 -0.24
N LYS A 127 18.96 -12.22 0.96
CA LYS A 127 20.31 -11.91 1.48
C LYS A 127 21.42 -12.38 0.54
N ARG A 128 21.29 -13.57 -0.06
CA ARG A 128 22.29 -14.09 -1.01
C ARG A 128 22.39 -13.25 -2.28
N ILE A 129 21.26 -12.95 -2.93
CA ILE A 129 21.26 -12.25 -4.23
C ILE A 129 21.57 -10.76 -4.11
N THR A 130 21.50 -10.21 -2.89
CA THR A 130 21.79 -8.80 -2.58
C THR A 130 23.08 -8.61 -1.79
N ASP A 131 23.88 -9.66 -1.61
CA ASP A 131 25.14 -9.63 -0.85
C ASP A 131 25.01 -9.05 0.57
N GLY A 132 23.99 -9.50 1.31
CA GLY A 132 23.79 -9.18 2.73
C GLY A 132 22.39 -8.71 3.10
N GLY A 133 21.54 -8.39 2.13
CA GLY A 133 20.15 -7.97 2.31
C GLY A 133 19.85 -6.64 1.62
N ALA A 134 18.56 -6.35 1.44
CA ALA A 134 18.13 -5.10 0.81
C ALA A 134 18.34 -3.89 1.75
N ASP A 135 18.58 -2.71 1.18
CA ASP A 135 18.61 -1.45 1.94
C ASP A 135 17.21 -1.10 2.46
N TYR A 136 16.18 -1.41 1.65
CA TYR A 136 14.79 -1.16 1.99
C TYR A 136 13.92 -2.38 1.70
N SER A 137 13.04 -2.73 2.64
CA SER A 137 11.98 -3.71 2.41
C SER A 137 10.60 -3.12 2.66
N PHE A 138 9.64 -3.48 1.82
CA PHE A 138 8.26 -3.01 1.93
C PHE A 138 7.30 -4.19 2.06
N GLU A 139 6.55 -4.23 3.15
CA GLU A 139 5.48 -5.23 3.37
C GLU A 139 4.16 -4.63 2.88
N CYS A 140 3.58 -5.22 1.83
CA CYS A 140 2.40 -4.71 1.12
C CYS A 140 1.22 -5.71 1.07
N VAL A 141 1.24 -6.75 1.91
CA VAL A 141 0.22 -7.81 1.97
C VAL A 141 -0.75 -7.59 3.14
N GLY A 142 -0.23 -7.21 4.30
CA GLY A 142 -0.96 -7.19 5.57
C GLY A 142 -0.82 -8.49 6.35
N ASP A 143 0.25 -9.25 6.11
CA ASP A 143 0.58 -10.45 6.88
C ASP A 143 1.63 -10.10 7.94
N THR A 144 1.29 -10.31 9.21
CA THR A 144 2.19 -9.99 10.33
C THR A 144 3.43 -10.88 10.36
N GLY A 145 3.35 -12.13 9.89
CA GLY A 145 4.52 -13.00 9.75
C GLY A 145 5.47 -12.50 8.65
N MET A 146 4.91 -11.95 7.58
CA MET A 146 5.69 -11.37 6.49
C MET A 146 6.47 -10.12 6.92
N ILE A 147 6.01 -9.37 7.93
CA ILE A 147 6.76 -8.23 8.47
C ILE A 147 8.11 -8.69 9.03
N THR A 148 8.14 -9.81 9.76
CA THR A 148 9.39 -10.37 10.31
C THR A 148 10.31 -10.85 9.19
N THR A 149 9.76 -11.51 8.17
CA THR A 149 10.50 -11.92 6.96
C THR A 149 11.08 -10.71 6.23
N ALA A 150 10.31 -9.64 6.05
CA ALA A 150 10.75 -8.40 5.41
C ALA A 150 11.87 -7.74 6.22
N LEU A 151 11.79 -7.76 7.55
CA LEU A 151 12.84 -7.27 8.44
C LEU A 151 14.12 -8.11 8.31
N GLN A 152 14.00 -9.43 8.28
CA GLN A 152 15.15 -10.33 8.10
C GLN A 152 15.78 -10.22 6.71
N SER A 153 15.04 -9.78 5.70
CA SER A 153 15.52 -9.61 4.33
C SER A 153 16.36 -8.34 4.14
N CYS A 154 16.31 -7.42 5.10
CA CYS A 154 17.12 -6.20 5.08
C CYS A 154 18.57 -6.46 5.51
N CYS A 155 19.48 -5.63 5.00
CA CYS A 155 20.88 -5.62 5.41
C CYS A 155 21.02 -5.29 6.91
N ASP A 156 22.08 -5.82 7.51
CA ASP A 156 22.52 -5.40 8.85
C ASP A 156 23.03 -3.94 8.80
N GLY A 157 22.95 -3.23 9.90
CA GLY A 157 23.50 -1.88 10.08
C GLY A 157 22.52 -0.75 9.78
N TRP A 158 21.87 -0.74 8.61
CA TRP A 158 21.03 0.40 8.18
C TRP A 158 19.69 0.04 7.53
N GLY A 159 19.42 -1.25 7.29
CA GLY A 159 18.26 -1.69 6.53
C GLY A 159 16.94 -1.22 7.14
N LEU A 160 16.04 -0.68 6.30
CA LEU A 160 14.76 -0.13 6.71
C LEU A 160 13.59 -0.95 6.15
N THR A 161 12.78 -1.50 7.04
CA THR A 161 11.50 -2.13 6.71
C THR A 161 10.35 -1.17 6.90
N VAL A 162 9.51 -1.00 5.89
CA VAL A 162 8.30 -0.19 5.91
C VAL A 162 7.08 -1.08 5.72
N THR A 163 6.16 -1.07 6.68
CA THR A 163 4.90 -1.80 6.58
C THR A 163 3.80 -0.89 6.04
N LEU A 164 3.10 -1.38 5.03
CA LEU A 164 2.00 -0.70 4.32
C LEU A 164 0.74 -1.55 4.29
N GLY A 165 0.89 -2.88 4.36
CA GLY A 165 -0.21 -3.82 4.44
C GLY A 165 -1.11 -3.57 5.64
N VAL A 166 -2.42 -3.72 5.46
CA VAL A 166 -3.39 -3.60 6.55
C VAL A 166 -3.73 -5.00 7.05
N PRO A 167 -3.32 -5.36 8.27
CA PRO A 167 -3.51 -6.71 8.75
C PRO A 167 -4.93 -6.98 9.24
N LYS A 168 -5.24 -8.27 9.42
CA LYS A 168 -6.52 -8.75 9.97
C LYS A 168 -6.66 -8.40 11.46
N VAL A 169 -7.80 -8.77 12.07
CA VAL A 169 -8.16 -8.42 13.45
C VAL A 169 -7.11 -8.92 14.47
N LYS A 170 -6.73 -8.04 15.42
CA LYS A 170 -5.68 -8.25 16.45
C LYS A 170 -4.30 -8.59 15.89
N PRO A 171 -3.68 -7.68 15.13
CA PRO A 171 -2.38 -7.92 14.53
C PRO A 171 -1.25 -7.71 15.55
N GLU A 172 -0.48 -8.76 15.82
CA GLU A 172 0.76 -8.69 16.60
C GLU A 172 1.95 -9.01 15.71
N VAL A 173 3.06 -8.28 15.91
CA VAL A 173 4.32 -8.49 15.20
C VAL A 173 5.38 -8.93 16.21
N SER A 174 6.07 -10.03 15.91
CA SER A 174 7.19 -10.52 16.71
C SER A 174 8.50 -10.45 15.92
N ALA A 175 9.56 -9.98 16.55
CA ALA A 175 10.88 -9.92 15.94
C ALA A 175 11.96 -10.22 16.98
N HIS A 176 13.01 -10.93 16.57
CA HIS A 176 14.13 -11.21 17.46
C HIS A 176 14.87 -9.90 17.77
N TYR A 177 15.14 -9.64 19.06
CA TYR A 177 15.78 -8.40 19.52
C TYR A 177 17.09 -8.09 18.78
N GLY A 178 17.88 -9.13 18.46
CA GLY A 178 19.13 -9.00 17.70
C GLY A 178 18.97 -8.35 16.31
N LEU A 179 17.79 -8.40 15.69
CA LEU A 179 17.54 -7.73 14.40
C LEU A 179 17.61 -6.20 14.54
N PHE A 180 17.15 -5.66 15.67
CA PHE A 180 17.22 -4.22 15.95
C PHE A 180 18.58 -3.82 16.51
N LEU A 181 19.17 -4.65 17.38
CA LEU A 181 20.51 -4.40 17.92
C LEU A 181 21.57 -4.32 16.82
N SER A 182 21.38 -5.08 15.73
CA SER A 182 22.23 -5.04 14.53
C SER A 182 21.95 -3.86 13.61
N GLY A 183 21.09 -2.90 13.98
CA GLY A 183 20.91 -1.64 13.26
C GLY A 183 19.73 -1.57 12.29
N ARG A 184 18.92 -2.62 12.17
CA ARG A 184 17.70 -2.55 11.34
C ARG A 184 16.64 -1.67 11.96
N THR A 185 15.84 -1.04 11.10
CA THR A 185 14.71 -0.21 11.51
C THR A 185 13.40 -0.78 10.97
N LEU A 186 12.37 -0.84 11.82
CA LEU A 186 11.00 -1.14 11.41
C LEU A 186 10.14 0.13 11.55
N LYS A 187 9.44 0.51 10.49
CA LYS A 187 8.48 1.62 10.46
C LYS A 187 7.18 1.17 9.81
N GLY A 188 6.08 1.79 10.23
CA GLY A 188 4.82 1.73 9.49
C GLY A 188 4.60 3.02 8.71
N SER A 189 3.77 2.95 7.68
CA SER A 189 3.28 4.14 6.97
C SER A 189 1.82 3.96 6.60
N LEU A 190 1.02 5.01 6.88
CA LEU A 190 -0.38 5.08 6.48
C LEU A 190 -0.51 6.13 5.38
N PHE A 191 -1.28 5.86 4.32
CA PHE A 191 -1.40 6.75 3.15
C PHE A 191 -0.04 7.12 2.52
N GLY A 192 0.99 6.29 2.67
CA GLY A 192 2.35 6.61 2.21
C GLY A 192 2.97 7.83 2.89
N GLY A 193 2.41 8.27 4.02
CA GLY A 193 2.82 9.49 4.72
C GLY A 193 2.30 10.77 4.07
N TRP A 194 1.57 10.69 2.96
CA TRP A 194 0.96 11.83 2.29
C TRP A 194 -0.18 12.42 3.10
N LYS A 195 -0.41 13.71 2.95
CA LYS A 195 -1.57 14.40 3.52
C LYS A 195 -2.60 14.71 2.44
N PRO A 196 -3.78 14.06 2.50
CA PRO A 196 -4.74 14.05 1.41
C PRO A 196 -5.08 15.43 0.84
N LYS A 197 -5.36 16.43 1.68
CA LYS A 197 -5.78 17.75 1.18
C LYS A 197 -4.63 18.53 0.52
N SER A 198 -3.44 18.55 1.14
CA SER A 198 -2.33 19.36 0.65
C SER A 198 -1.57 18.70 -0.48
N ASP A 199 -1.42 17.37 -0.45
CA ASP A 199 -0.45 16.71 -1.31
C ASP A 199 -1.08 15.94 -2.48
N LEU A 200 -2.36 15.54 -2.37
CA LEU A 200 -3.04 14.83 -3.46
C LEU A 200 -3.11 15.63 -4.77
N PRO A 201 -3.28 16.98 -4.77
CA PRO A 201 -3.16 17.78 -5.98
C PRO A 201 -1.82 17.58 -6.70
N SER A 202 -0.71 17.49 -5.96
CA SER A 202 0.61 17.25 -6.57
C SER A 202 0.73 15.87 -7.21
N LEU A 203 0.05 14.85 -6.67
CA LEU A 203 -0.02 13.53 -7.31
C LEU A 203 -0.84 13.57 -8.60
N VAL A 204 -1.89 14.39 -8.66
CA VAL A 204 -2.63 14.64 -9.90
C VAL A 204 -1.74 15.33 -10.91
N ASP A 205 -0.99 16.36 -10.52
CA ASP A 205 -0.05 17.06 -11.41
C ASP A 205 1.00 16.10 -11.96
N MET A 206 1.60 15.26 -11.11
CA MET A 206 2.55 14.22 -11.53
C MET A 206 1.93 13.25 -12.54
N TYR A 207 0.67 12.86 -12.36
CA TYR A 207 -0.04 12.01 -13.32
C TYR A 207 -0.28 12.74 -14.64
N MET A 208 -0.77 13.97 -14.60
CA MET A 208 -1.01 14.79 -15.80
C MET A 208 0.28 15.05 -16.59
N ASN A 209 1.41 15.18 -15.89
CA ASN A 209 2.75 15.31 -16.46
C ASN A 209 3.36 13.98 -16.91
N LYS A 210 2.65 12.85 -16.76
CA LYS A 210 3.12 11.49 -17.08
C LYS A 210 4.35 11.04 -16.30
N GLU A 211 4.57 11.63 -15.12
CA GLU A 211 5.65 11.23 -14.20
C GLU A 211 5.29 9.96 -13.43
N ILE A 212 3.99 9.70 -13.23
CA ILE A 212 3.48 8.48 -12.61
C ILE A 212 2.42 7.81 -13.48
N LYS A 213 2.42 6.48 -13.44
CA LYS A 213 1.39 5.62 -14.02
C LYS A 213 0.18 5.55 -13.09
N ILE A 214 -1.01 5.63 -13.66
CA ILE A 214 -2.29 5.42 -12.99
C ILE A 214 -3.16 4.49 -13.84
N ASP A 215 -3.25 4.74 -15.14
CA ASP A 215 -4.06 3.96 -16.07
C ASP A 215 -3.68 2.48 -16.08
N GLU A 216 -2.39 2.14 -15.99
CA GLU A 216 -1.91 0.77 -15.99
C GLU A 216 -2.30 -0.04 -14.75
N PHE A 217 -2.77 0.63 -13.68
CA PHE A 217 -3.35 -0.06 -12.52
C PHE A 217 -4.81 -0.46 -12.75
N ILE A 218 -5.51 0.18 -13.70
CA ILE A 218 -6.90 -0.09 -14.02
C ILE A 218 -6.95 -1.28 -14.97
N THR A 219 -7.32 -2.45 -14.45
CA THR A 219 -7.43 -3.66 -15.27
C THR A 219 -8.87 -3.93 -15.72
N HIS A 220 -9.85 -3.33 -15.05
CA HIS A 220 -11.27 -3.55 -15.34
C HIS A 220 -12.06 -2.23 -15.25
N ASN A 221 -13.06 -2.12 -16.10
CA ASN A 221 -14.09 -1.08 -16.05
C ASN A 221 -15.43 -1.80 -16.06
N LEU A 222 -16.25 -1.59 -15.03
CA LEU A 222 -17.56 -2.24 -14.89
C LEU A 222 -18.63 -1.19 -14.57
N PRO A 223 -19.88 -1.40 -15.01
CA PRO A 223 -20.99 -0.58 -14.57
C PRO A 223 -21.35 -0.89 -13.10
N PHE A 224 -21.99 0.05 -12.39
CA PHE A 224 -22.32 -0.09 -10.96
C PHE A 224 -23.20 -1.30 -10.66
N GLU A 225 -24.06 -1.71 -11.60
CA GLU A 225 -24.91 -2.89 -11.50
C GLU A 225 -24.08 -4.18 -11.37
N GLU A 226 -22.85 -4.20 -11.91
CA GLU A 226 -21.93 -5.33 -11.84
C GLU A 226 -20.93 -5.24 -10.67
N ILE A 227 -21.17 -4.39 -9.66
CA ILE A 227 -20.25 -4.20 -8.52
C ILE A 227 -19.86 -5.51 -7.83
N ASN A 228 -20.76 -6.50 -7.73
CA ASN A 228 -20.46 -7.80 -7.13
C ASN A 228 -19.42 -8.61 -7.92
N LYS A 229 -19.45 -8.53 -9.26
CA LYS A 229 -18.44 -9.15 -10.12
C LYS A 229 -17.06 -8.52 -9.91
N ALA A 230 -16.99 -7.23 -9.60
CA ALA A 230 -15.73 -6.59 -9.22
C ALA A 230 -15.12 -7.22 -7.94
N PHE A 231 -15.96 -7.60 -6.97
CA PHE A 231 -15.50 -8.33 -5.78
C PHE A 231 -15.06 -9.77 -6.08
N GLU A 232 -15.69 -10.45 -7.04
CA GLU A 232 -15.26 -11.78 -7.50
C GLU A 232 -13.87 -11.70 -8.15
N LEU A 233 -13.68 -10.79 -9.11
CA LEU A 233 -12.39 -10.56 -9.77
C LEU A 233 -11.27 -10.21 -8.76
N MET A 234 -11.59 -9.42 -7.73
CA MET A 234 -10.65 -9.11 -6.65
C MET A 234 -10.26 -10.37 -5.86
N ARG A 235 -11.22 -11.20 -5.48
CA ARG A 235 -10.98 -12.44 -4.70
C ARG A 235 -10.19 -13.48 -5.48
N GLU A 236 -10.41 -13.55 -6.79
CA GLU A 236 -9.67 -14.44 -7.69
C GLU A 236 -8.25 -13.96 -8.00
N GLY A 237 -7.85 -12.76 -7.54
CA GLY A 237 -6.54 -12.20 -7.83
C GLY A 237 -6.34 -11.74 -9.28
N LYS A 238 -7.42 -11.67 -10.06
CA LYS A 238 -7.42 -11.25 -11.48
C LYS A 238 -7.56 -9.75 -11.67
N CYS A 239 -7.67 -8.98 -10.59
CA CYS A 239 -7.90 -7.54 -10.62
C CYS A 239 -6.83 -6.79 -9.82
N LEU A 240 -6.22 -5.75 -10.43
CA LEU A 240 -5.43 -4.75 -9.68
C LEU A 240 -6.38 -3.66 -9.17
N ARG A 241 -7.03 -2.96 -10.10
CA ARG A 241 -8.14 -2.03 -9.82
C ARG A 241 -9.24 -2.21 -10.85
N CYS A 242 -10.47 -2.15 -10.35
CA CYS A 242 -11.67 -2.06 -11.15
C CYS A 242 -12.27 -0.67 -10.93
N VAL A 243 -12.46 0.09 -12.00
CA VAL A 243 -13.21 1.36 -11.96
C VAL A 243 -14.68 1.03 -12.16
N ILE A 244 -15.51 1.47 -11.21
CA ILE A 244 -16.96 1.33 -11.28
C ILE A 244 -17.55 2.62 -11.84
N HIS A 245 -18.32 2.50 -12.91
CA HIS A 245 -19.00 3.60 -13.57
C HIS A 245 -20.42 3.73 -13.00
N MET A 246 -20.72 4.87 -12.40
CA MET A 246 -22.07 5.17 -11.92
C MET A 246 -23.05 5.30 -13.09
N PRO A 247 -24.34 5.02 -12.87
CA PRO A 247 -25.38 5.33 -13.84
C PRO A 247 -25.32 6.81 -14.25
N LYS A 248 -25.57 7.09 -15.52
CA LYS A 248 -25.62 8.46 -16.05
C LYS A 248 -26.97 9.09 -15.79
#